data_AF-A0A9P5FYQ3-F1
#
_entry.id   AF-A0A9P5FYQ3-F1
#
_cell.length_a   1.000
_cell.length_b   1.000
_cell.length_c   1.000
_cell.angle_alpha   90.00
_cell.angle_beta   90.00
_cell.angle_gamma   90.00
#
_symmetry.space_group_name_H-M   'P 1'
#
loop_
_entity.id
_entity.type
_entity.pdbx_description
1 polymer ?
#
loop_
_entity_poly.entity_id
_entity_poly.type
_entity_poly.pdbx_seq_one_letter_code
_entity_poly.pdbx_strand_id
1 'polypeptide(L)'
;MGIAGSDVAKDASDIVLSDDNFASILNAVEEGRRMAENIQKFVLHLLAGNISQALFLLIGLAFKDQNGFSVFPLSPVEVLWVIMITSSFPAMGLGVEKGAPDLMERSPVDPKAGVFTWEVIIDMLAYGTLLGIICVVAFVGLIYGDGNGQLGENCNSKYTDACHYVFRARSTCFIIMTWCLLVLAWEVIDMRRSVFAMHPETDTPYTQVFKDLWSNQFLFWSVILGFFTAIPLIYIPVINRKVFLQGPISWEWGVCVAGLVVFVLGAEAWKWAKRVYFRKKDERPHNPEDDLEKNSPFAKYASFSRQNTMENQVLKMT
;
A
#
# COMPACT_ATOMS: atom_id res chain seq x y z
N MET A 1 8.93 34.82 -9.15
CA MET A 1 9.24 35.20 -10.55
C MET A 1 10.74 35.07 -10.73
N GLY A 2 11.17 34.21 -11.65
CA GLY A 2 12.57 33.93 -11.94
C GLY A 2 13.20 34.97 -12.87
N ILE A 3 12.42 35.60 -13.74
CA ILE A 3 12.93 36.61 -14.69
C ILE A 3 12.78 38.01 -14.10
N ALA A 4 11.55 38.41 -13.78
CA ALA A 4 11.21 39.75 -13.30
C ALA A 4 11.42 39.94 -11.78
N GLY A 5 11.63 38.86 -11.02
CA GLY A 5 11.83 38.93 -9.57
C GLY A 5 13.21 39.47 -9.20
N SER A 6 13.29 40.24 -8.11
CA SER A 6 14.58 40.61 -7.52
C SER A 6 15.27 39.38 -6.92
N ASP A 7 16.61 39.39 -6.88
CA ASP A 7 17.35 38.24 -6.35
C ASP A 7 17.06 38.01 -4.86
N VAL A 8 16.81 39.08 -4.09
CA VAL A 8 16.35 38.99 -2.70
C VAL A 8 15.01 38.25 -2.60
N ALA A 9 14.07 38.49 -3.52
CA ALA A 9 12.79 37.80 -3.52
C ALA A 9 12.93 36.34 -3.95
N LYS A 10 13.84 36.01 -4.89
CA LYS A 10 14.12 34.62 -5.28
C LYS A 10 14.72 33.83 -4.12
N ASP A 11 15.70 34.41 -3.42
CA ASP A 11 16.36 33.78 -2.27
C ASP A 11 15.42 33.60 -1.07
N ALA A 12 14.43 34.49 -0.91
CA ALA A 12 13.44 34.41 0.17
C ALA A 12 12.24 33.48 -0.13
N SER A 13 12.10 32.96 -1.36
CA SER A 13 10.94 32.17 -1.78
C SER A 13 11.25 30.67 -1.80
N ASP A 14 10.31 29.84 -1.32
CA ASP A 14 10.42 28.37 -1.41
C ASP A 14 10.22 27.83 -2.84
N ILE A 15 9.49 28.58 -3.67
CA ILE A 15 9.20 28.22 -5.06
C ILE A 15 9.45 29.45 -5.95
N VAL A 16 10.22 29.27 -7.02
CA VAL A 16 10.51 30.30 -8.02
C VAL A 16 10.01 29.85 -9.39
N LEU A 17 9.10 30.62 -9.97
CA LEU A 17 8.61 30.40 -11.34
C LEU A 17 9.69 30.76 -12.36
N SER A 18 10.29 29.76 -13.01
CA SER A 18 11.38 29.98 -13.97
C SER A 18 10.95 30.73 -15.24
N ASP A 19 9.68 30.60 -15.63
CA ASP A 19 9.09 31.14 -16.84
C ASP A 19 8.21 32.38 -16.60
N ASP A 20 8.09 32.84 -15.35
CA ASP A 20 7.21 33.94 -14.95
C ASP A 20 5.73 33.74 -15.36
N ASN A 21 5.29 32.49 -15.52
CA ASN A 21 3.90 32.17 -15.86
C ASN A 21 3.12 31.70 -14.63
N PHE A 22 2.02 32.38 -14.31
CA PHE A 22 1.13 31.96 -13.22
C PHE A 22 0.50 30.57 -13.45
N ALA A 23 0.36 30.12 -14.70
CA ALA A 23 -0.13 28.77 -15.01
C ALA A 23 0.77 27.67 -14.40
N SER A 24 2.07 27.93 -14.24
CA SER A 24 3.02 26.99 -13.63
C SER A 24 2.71 26.74 -12.14
N ILE A 25 2.03 27.67 -11.46
CA ILE A 25 1.53 27.44 -10.09
C ILE A 25 0.44 26.36 -10.09
N LEU A 26 -0.47 26.38 -11.06
CA LEU A 26 -1.55 25.39 -11.14
C LEU A 26 -0.97 23.99 -11.36
N ASN A 27 -0.03 23.86 -12.29
CA ASN A 27 0.66 22.59 -12.56
C ASN A 27 1.44 22.10 -11.32
N ALA A 28 2.09 23.01 -10.59
CA ALA A 28 2.80 22.67 -9.36
C ALA A 28 1.85 22.17 -8.26
N VAL A 29 0.65 22.77 -8.14
CA VAL A 29 -0.38 22.31 -7.21
C VAL A 29 -0.90 20.94 -7.61
N GLU A 30 -1.17 20.71 -8.89
CA GLU A 30 -1.61 19.40 -9.40
C GLU A 30 -0.58 18.30 -9.10
N GLU A 31 0.70 18.54 -9.40
CA GLU A 31 1.77 17.59 -9.11
C GLU A 31 1.96 17.39 -7.60
N GLY A 32 1.87 18.44 -6.78
CA GLY A 32 1.93 18.31 -5.32
C GLY A 32 0.81 17.43 -4.75
N ARG A 33 -0.41 17.59 -5.26
CA ARG A 33 -1.56 16.75 -4.88
C ARG A 33 -1.37 15.30 -5.33
N ARG A 34 -0.86 15.09 -6.54
CA ARG A 34 -0.55 13.77 -7.09
C ARG A 34 0.50 13.04 -6.23
N MET A 35 1.59 13.73 -5.87
CA MET A 35 2.63 13.16 -5.01
C MET A 35 2.07 12.80 -3.63
N ALA A 36 1.20 13.62 -3.04
CA ALA A 36 0.60 13.33 -1.74
C ALA A 36 -0.27 12.05 -1.77
N GLU A 37 -1.09 11.86 -2.81
CA GLU A 37 -1.87 10.62 -2.99
C GLU A 37 -0.97 9.41 -3.24
N ASN A 38 0.07 9.56 -4.07
CA ASN A 38 1.02 8.48 -4.36
C ASN A 38 1.81 8.06 -3.11
N ILE A 39 2.17 9.00 -2.23
CA ILE A 39 2.82 8.70 -0.94
C ILE A 39 1.90 7.83 -0.07
N GLN A 40 0.60 8.11 -0.02
CA GLN A 40 -0.35 7.28 0.74
C GLN A 40 -0.39 5.84 0.20
N LYS A 41 -0.46 5.66 -1.12
CA LYS A 41 -0.47 4.33 -1.78
C LYS A 41 0.82 3.56 -1.51
N PHE A 42 1.96 4.25 -1.63
CA PHE A 42 3.29 3.73 -1.31
C PHE A 42 3.40 3.25 0.14
N VAL A 43 2.99 4.11 1.09
CA VAL A 43 3.02 3.80 2.52
C VAL A 43 2.08 2.64 2.85
N LEU A 44 0.88 2.62 2.27
CA LEU A 44 -0.08 1.55 2.42
C LEU A 44 0.50 0.19 2.01
N HIS A 45 1.12 0.12 0.82
CA HIS A 45 1.73 -1.11 0.31
C HIS A 45 2.84 -1.65 1.25
N LEU A 46 3.78 -0.79 1.66
CA LEU A 46 4.89 -1.21 2.51
C LEU A 46 4.43 -1.65 3.90
N LEU A 47 3.55 -0.88 4.53
CA LEU A 47 3.11 -1.19 5.89
C LEU A 47 2.15 -2.38 5.94
N ALA A 48 1.28 -2.56 4.95
CA ALA A 48 0.44 -3.75 4.84
C ALA A 48 1.32 -5.03 4.78
N GLY A 49 2.42 -4.99 4.02
CA GLY A 49 3.38 -6.09 3.99
C GLY A 49 4.07 -6.34 5.33
N ASN A 50 4.51 -5.27 6.01
CA ASN A 50 5.12 -5.39 7.34
C ASN A 50 4.14 -5.96 8.38
N ILE A 51 2.86 -5.60 8.33
CA ILE A 51 1.82 -6.15 9.22
C ILE A 51 1.60 -7.63 8.92
N SER A 52 1.55 -8.01 7.66
CA SER A 52 1.42 -9.42 7.27
C SER A 52 2.58 -10.26 7.82
N GLN A 53 3.82 -9.78 7.66
CA GLN A 53 5.01 -10.44 8.18
C GLN A 53 5.00 -10.51 9.70
N ALA A 54 4.69 -9.41 10.38
CA ALA A 54 4.61 -9.37 11.83
C ALA A 54 3.57 -10.36 12.35
N LEU A 55 2.36 -10.36 11.77
CA LEU A 55 1.29 -11.28 12.16
C LEU A 55 1.71 -12.75 11.93
N PHE A 56 2.28 -13.06 10.77
CA PHE A 56 2.72 -14.40 10.42
C PHE A 56 3.83 -14.92 11.34
N LEU A 57 4.83 -14.09 11.64
CA LEU A 57 5.93 -14.45 12.54
C LEU A 57 5.47 -14.58 14.00
N LEU A 58 4.59 -13.69 14.46
CA LEU A 58 4.03 -13.75 15.81
C LEU A 58 3.22 -15.03 16.03
N ILE A 59 2.36 -15.40 15.09
CA ILE A 59 1.63 -16.68 15.12
C ILE A 59 2.61 -17.85 14.98
N GLY A 60 3.66 -17.67 14.18
CA GLY A 60 4.78 -18.59 14.03
C GLY A 60 5.39 -19.07 15.33
N LEU A 61 5.50 -18.19 16.33
CA LEU A 61 6.07 -18.52 17.65
C LEU A 61 5.32 -19.63 18.39
N ALA A 62 4.05 -19.86 18.06
CA ALA A 62 3.23 -20.93 18.65
C ALA A 62 3.67 -22.32 18.16
N PHE A 63 4.28 -22.45 16.99
CA PHE A 63 4.74 -23.73 16.46
C PHE A 63 6.07 -24.09 17.10
N LYS A 64 6.04 -25.04 18.04
CA LYS A 64 7.20 -25.53 18.75
C LYS A 64 7.60 -26.92 18.26
N ASP A 65 8.90 -27.09 18.08
CA ASP A 65 9.57 -28.36 17.85
C ASP A 65 9.51 -29.25 19.11
N GLN A 66 9.89 -30.52 18.99
CA GLN A 66 9.96 -31.54 20.05
C GLN A 66 10.80 -31.09 21.24
N ASN A 67 11.83 -30.27 21.00
CA ASN A 67 12.70 -29.69 22.02
C ASN A 67 12.15 -28.40 22.66
N GLY A 68 10.92 -28.00 22.33
CA GLY A 68 10.25 -26.81 22.88
C GLY A 68 10.69 -25.48 22.26
N PHE A 69 11.56 -25.51 21.24
CA PHE A 69 11.99 -24.32 20.49
C PHE A 69 11.01 -23.97 19.38
N SER A 70 10.75 -22.67 19.17
CA SER A 70 9.86 -22.21 18.10
C SER A 70 10.50 -22.41 16.72
N VAL A 71 9.74 -22.97 15.78
CA VAL A 71 10.15 -23.08 14.38
C VAL A 71 9.75 -21.80 13.65
N PHE A 72 10.71 -21.08 13.10
CA PHE A 72 10.39 -19.86 12.36
C PHE A 72 9.70 -20.21 11.05
N PRO A 73 8.50 -19.65 10.77
CA PRO A 73 7.78 -19.96 9.54
C PRO A 73 8.31 -19.18 8.33
N LEU A 74 9.09 -18.12 8.56
CA LEU A 74 9.90 -17.41 7.59
C LEU A 74 11.31 -17.21 8.18
N SER A 75 12.35 -17.35 7.38
CA SER A 75 13.72 -17.05 7.82
C SER A 75 13.97 -15.53 7.86
N PRO A 76 14.91 -15.05 8.69
CA PRO A 76 15.24 -13.62 8.72
C PRO A 76 15.70 -13.08 7.35
N VAL A 77 16.38 -13.92 6.56
CA VAL A 77 16.83 -13.55 5.21
C VAL A 77 15.66 -13.44 4.23
N GLU A 78 14.66 -14.32 4.34
CA GLU A 78 13.41 -14.20 3.58
C GLU A 78 12.68 -12.89 3.90
N VAL A 79 12.59 -12.53 5.18
CA VAL A 79 11.96 -11.27 5.61
C VAL A 79 12.70 -10.07 5.00
N LEU A 80 14.03 -10.04 5.12
CA LEU A 80 14.86 -8.98 4.53
C LEU A 80 14.70 -8.90 3.00
N TRP A 81 14.64 -10.04 2.33
CA TRP A 81 14.46 -10.09 0.88
C TRP A 81 13.10 -9.51 0.46
N VAL A 82 12.04 -9.85 1.18
CA VAL A 82 10.70 -9.32 0.91
C VAL A 82 10.67 -7.81 1.10
N ILE A 83 11.15 -7.29 2.24
CA ILE A 83 11.07 -5.84 2.53
C ILE A 83 12.00 -5.02 1.63
N MET A 84 13.24 -5.48 1.40
CA MET A 84 14.25 -4.67 0.73
C MET A 84 14.19 -4.79 -0.78
N ILE A 85 13.99 -6.01 -1.30
CA ILE A 85 14.09 -6.25 -2.73
C ILE A 85 12.70 -6.34 -3.33
N THR A 86 11.83 -7.19 -2.79
CA THR A 86 10.53 -7.44 -3.42
C THR A 86 9.62 -6.21 -3.36
N SER A 87 9.46 -5.59 -2.19
CA SER A 87 8.50 -4.51 -2.01
C SER A 87 9.03 -3.13 -2.43
N SER A 88 10.34 -2.88 -2.36
CA SER A 88 10.91 -1.55 -2.65
C SER A 88 10.69 -1.09 -4.09
N PHE A 89 10.84 -1.98 -5.08
CA PHE A 89 10.68 -1.59 -6.48
C PHE A 89 9.22 -1.26 -6.85
N PRO A 90 8.22 -2.10 -6.54
CA PRO A 90 6.81 -1.75 -6.76
C PRO A 90 6.41 -0.49 -5.98
N ALA A 91 6.91 -0.33 -4.75
CA ALA A 91 6.64 0.86 -3.95
C ALA A 91 7.19 2.13 -4.64
N MET A 92 8.41 2.09 -5.17
CA MET A 92 8.94 3.20 -5.98
C MET A 92 8.09 3.46 -7.23
N GLY A 93 7.55 2.41 -7.86
CA GLY A 93 6.64 2.53 -8.99
C GLY A 93 5.32 3.21 -8.65
N LEU A 94 4.76 2.93 -7.48
CA LEU A 94 3.57 3.63 -6.97
C LEU A 94 3.81 5.13 -6.75
N GLY A 95 5.05 5.52 -6.44
CA GLY A 95 5.43 6.93 -6.28
C GLY A 95 5.29 7.76 -7.56
N VAL A 96 5.47 7.13 -8.73
CA VAL A 96 5.41 7.78 -10.06
C VAL A 96 4.08 7.55 -10.78
N GLU A 97 3.11 6.95 -10.10
CA GLU A 97 1.79 6.65 -10.67
C GLU A 97 1.06 7.92 -11.13
N LYS A 98 0.18 7.81 -12.12
CA LYS A 98 -0.59 8.96 -12.60
C LYS A 98 -1.60 9.42 -11.54
N GLY A 99 -1.85 10.72 -11.48
CA GLY A 99 -2.91 11.28 -10.64
C GLY A 99 -4.28 10.77 -11.07
N ALA A 100 -5.21 10.65 -10.11
CA ALA A 100 -6.58 10.33 -10.44
C ALA A 100 -7.19 11.44 -11.33
N PRO A 101 -8.07 11.11 -12.30
CA PRO A 101 -8.63 12.12 -13.21
C PRO A 101 -9.45 13.19 -12.48
N ASP A 102 -10.03 12.85 -11.33
CA ASP A 102 -10.80 13.74 -10.46
C ASP A 102 -9.94 14.44 -9.40
N LEU A 103 -8.60 14.35 -9.49
CA LEU A 103 -7.67 14.90 -8.49
C LEU A 103 -7.93 16.39 -8.26
N MET A 104 -8.05 17.18 -9.33
CA MET A 104 -8.21 18.63 -9.23
C MET A 104 -9.62 19.07 -8.79
N GLU A 105 -10.63 18.22 -8.99
CA GLU A 105 -12.03 18.49 -8.61
C GLU A 105 -12.29 18.32 -7.11
N ARG A 106 -11.46 17.52 -6.43
CA ARG A 106 -11.56 17.30 -4.98
C ARG A 106 -11.15 18.57 -4.22
N SER A 107 -11.78 18.82 -3.08
CA SER A 107 -11.36 19.90 -2.16
C SER A 107 -9.93 19.69 -1.66
N PRO A 108 -9.19 20.77 -1.34
CA PRO A 108 -7.86 20.67 -0.73
C PRO A 108 -7.91 19.86 0.57
N VAL A 109 -6.89 19.03 0.79
CA VAL A 109 -6.74 18.23 2.01
C VAL A 109 -6.38 19.15 3.18
N ASP A 110 -6.99 18.93 4.35
CA ASP A 110 -6.64 19.66 5.58
C ASP A 110 -5.13 19.49 5.87
N PRO A 111 -4.36 20.58 6.08
CA PRO A 111 -2.95 20.50 6.46
C PRO A 111 -2.67 19.67 7.73
N LYS A 112 -3.68 19.48 8.58
CA LYS A 112 -3.58 18.63 9.79
C LYS A 112 -3.82 17.16 9.51
N ALA A 113 -4.39 16.81 8.37
CA ALA A 113 -4.56 15.42 7.96
C ALA A 113 -3.19 14.87 7.53
N GLY A 114 -2.63 13.98 8.35
CA GLY A 114 -1.40 13.28 8.01
C GLY A 114 -1.61 12.23 6.90
N VAL A 115 -0.52 11.56 6.51
CA VAL A 115 -0.54 10.44 5.54
C VAL A 115 -1.41 9.29 6.04
N PHE A 116 -1.48 9.10 7.36
CA PHE A 116 -2.29 8.08 8.02
C PHE A 116 -3.74 8.54 8.21
N THR A 117 -4.51 8.53 7.13
CA THR A 117 -5.97 8.66 7.24
C THR A 117 -6.57 7.39 7.83
N TRP A 118 -7.74 7.51 8.45
CA TRP A 118 -8.44 6.35 9.00
C TRP A 118 -8.74 5.28 7.92
N GLU A 119 -9.00 5.71 6.68
CA GLU A 119 -9.16 4.82 5.52
C GLU A 119 -7.88 4.02 5.25
N VAL A 120 -6.73 4.69 5.18
CA VAL A 120 -5.41 4.04 4.97
C VAL A 120 -5.09 3.07 6.11
N ILE A 121 -5.36 3.43 7.36
CA ILE A 121 -5.09 2.55 8.51
C ILE A 121 -5.92 1.27 8.44
N ILE A 122 -7.22 1.37 8.12
CA ILE A 122 -8.08 0.19 8.00
C ILE A 122 -7.64 -0.66 6.80
N ASP A 123 -7.35 -0.05 5.65
CA ASP A 123 -6.87 -0.77 4.47
C ASP A 123 -5.56 -1.53 4.75
N MET A 124 -4.64 -0.86 5.43
CA MET A 124 -3.36 -1.40 5.85
C MET A 124 -3.54 -2.64 6.73
N LEU A 125 -4.45 -2.56 7.72
CA LEU A 125 -4.81 -3.71 8.56
C LEU A 125 -5.53 -4.80 7.77
N ALA A 126 -6.46 -4.45 6.88
CA ALA A 126 -7.26 -5.41 6.12
C ALA A 126 -6.39 -6.25 5.17
N TYR A 127 -5.57 -5.61 4.33
CA TYR A 127 -4.68 -6.32 3.41
C TYR A 127 -3.58 -7.09 4.14
N GLY A 128 -2.97 -6.50 5.17
CA GLY A 128 -1.92 -7.15 5.95
C GLY A 128 -2.42 -8.37 6.71
N THR A 129 -3.58 -8.28 7.36
CA THR A 129 -4.18 -9.41 8.09
C THR A 129 -4.65 -10.50 7.14
N LEU A 130 -5.30 -10.16 6.02
CA LEU A 130 -5.70 -11.11 4.99
C LEU A 130 -4.50 -11.93 4.50
N LEU A 131 -3.42 -11.25 4.10
CA LEU A 131 -2.21 -11.93 3.63
C LEU A 131 -1.57 -12.79 4.73
N GLY A 132 -1.48 -12.27 5.95
CA GLY A 132 -0.94 -13.03 7.09
C GLY A 132 -1.73 -14.31 7.37
N ILE A 133 -3.07 -14.24 7.32
CA ILE A 133 -3.94 -15.41 7.51
C ILE A 133 -3.73 -16.45 6.39
N ILE A 134 -3.63 -16.01 5.13
CA ILE A 134 -3.37 -16.92 4.00
C ILE A 134 -2.04 -17.68 4.20
N CYS A 135 -0.99 -16.97 4.61
CA CYS A 135 0.30 -17.60 4.91
C CYS A 135 0.22 -18.57 6.09
N VAL A 136 -0.47 -18.21 7.18
CA VAL A 136 -0.68 -19.13 8.33
C VAL A 136 -1.43 -20.38 7.89
N VAL A 137 -2.51 -20.24 7.13
CA VAL A 137 -3.32 -21.37 6.65
C VAL A 137 -2.49 -22.27 5.73
N ALA A 138 -1.69 -21.69 4.83
CA ALA A 138 -0.79 -22.46 3.97
C ALA A 138 0.27 -23.22 4.78
N PHE A 139 0.90 -22.55 5.77
CA PHE A 139 1.89 -23.18 6.65
C PHE A 139 1.31 -24.34 7.44
N VAL A 140 0.18 -24.12 8.12
CA VAL A 140 -0.52 -25.14 8.90
C VAL A 140 -1.00 -26.29 8.01
N GLY A 141 -1.58 -25.98 6.85
CA GLY A 141 -2.06 -26.97 5.90
C GLY A 141 -0.97 -27.92 5.42
N LEU A 142 0.24 -27.40 5.14
CA LEU A 142 1.36 -28.23 4.72
C LEU A 142 1.96 -29.04 5.87
N ILE A 143 2.16 -28.45 7.04
CA ILE A 143 2.77 -29.14 8.19
C ILE A 143 1.86 -30.25 8.74
N TYR A 144 0.57 -29.98 8.91
CA TYR A 144 -0.37 -30.94 9.50
C TYR A 144 -1.04 -31.84 8.46
N GLY A 145 -1.19 -31.38 7.22
CA GLY A 145 -1.79 -32.17 6.13
C GLY A 145 -0.81 -33.16 5.51
N ASP A 146 0.35 -32.69 5.03
CA ASP A 146 1.35 -33.53 4.35
C ASP A 146 2.42 -34.04 5.32
N GLY A 147 2.84 -33.20 6.28
CA GLY A 147 3.89 -33.52 7.24
C GLY A 147 3.44 -34.28 8.50
N ASN A 148 2.15 -34.63 8.64
CA ASN A 148 1.57 -35.28 9.84
C ASN A 148 1.93 -34.60 11.18
N GLY A 149 2.18 -33.28 11.17
CA GLY A 149 2.57 -32.52 12.37
C GLY A 149 4.02 -32.68 12.81
N GLN A 150 4.89 -33.26 11.96
CA GLN A 150 6.31 -33.42 12.25
C GLN A 150 7.07 -32.13 11.92
N LEU A 151 7.44 -31.37 12.96
CA LEU A 151 8.21 -30.13 12.81
C LEU A 151 9.73 -30.37 12.74
N GLY A 152 10.22 -31.54 13.17
CA GLY A 152 11.63 -31.95 13.09
C GLY A 152 12.58 -31.12 13.97
N GLU A 153 13.75 -31.66 14.32
CA GLU A 153 14.62 -31.03 15.31
C GLU A 153 15.57 -29.95 14.76
N ASN A 154 15.57 -28.76 15.39
CA ASN A 154 16.51 -27.66 15.13
C ASN A 154 16.53 -27.19 13.64
N CYS A 155 15.37 -27.14 13.01
CA CYS A 155 15.21 -26.74 11.62
C CYS A 155 15.50 -25.24 11.32
N ASN A 156 15.87 -24.46 12.33
CA ASN A 156 16.23 -23.05 12.15
C ASN A 156 17.70 -22.86 11.75
N SER A 157 18.56 -23.85 11.97
CA SER A 157 20.02 -23.69 11.79
C SER A 157 20.56 -24.39 10.54
N LYS A 158 20.09 -25.61 10.26
CA LYS A 158 20.60 -26.46 9.18
C LYS A 158 19.47 -27.28 8.55
N TYR A 159 19.67 -27.64 7.29
CA TYR A 159 18.83 -28.61 6.61
C TYR A 159 19.15 -30.03 7.11
N THR A 160 18.13 -30.74 7.56
CA THR A 160 18.15 -32.16 7.92
C THR A 160 16.93 -32.82 7.26
N ASP A 161 16.97 -34.12 6.97
CA ASP A 161 15.84 -34.80 6.31
C ASP A 161 14.54 -34.75 7.13
N ALA A 162 14.63 -34.69 8.47
CA ALA A 162 13.49 -34.46 9.36
C ALA A 162 12.83 -33.07 9.19
N CYS A 163 13.56 -32.08 8.66
CA CYS A 163 13.11 -30.71 8.46
C CYS A 163 12.53 -30.47 7.06
N HIS A 164 12.43 -31.51 6.24
CA HIS A 164 12.02 -31.40 4.84
C HIS A 164 10.67 -30.68 4.67
N TYR A 165 9.67 -31.03 5.49
CA TYR A 165 8.35 -30.39 5.43
C TYR A 165 8.36 -28.93 5.86
N VAL A 166 9.12 -28.58 6.90
CA VAL A 166 9.29 -27.19 7.35
C VAL A 166 9.94 -26.34 6.26
N PHE A 167 10.98 -26.85 5.61
CA PHE A 167 11.68 -26.13 4.55
C PHE A 167 10.79 -25.91 3.33
N ARG A 168 9.94 -26.89 2.95
CA ARG A 168 8.95 -26.74 1.87
C ARG A 168 7.82 -25.78 2.25
N ALA A 169 7.35 -25.82 3.50
CA ALA A 169 6.34 -24.90 4.02
C ALA A 169 6.84 -23.45 4.02
N ARG A 170 8.10 -23.21 4.45
CA ARG A 170 8.75 -21.89 4.38
C ARG A 170 8.76 -21.34 2.96
N SER A 171 9.22 -22.14 1.99
CA SER A 171 9.25 -21.71 0.60
C SER A 171 7.87 -21.41 0.03
N THR A 172 6.88 -22.21 0.39
CA THR A 172 5.49 -21.96 -0.05
C THR A 172 4.97 -20.65 0.51
N CYS A 173 5.20 -20.39 1.80
CA CYS A 173 4.77 -19.15 2.45
C CYS A 173 5.54 -17.94 1.91
N PHE A 174 6.84 -18.08 1.67
CA PHE A 174 7.67 -17.06 1.03
C PHE A 174 7.12 -16.68 -0.35
N ILE A 175 6.83 -17.66 -1.22
CA ILE A 175 6.28 -17.39 -2.55
C ILE A 175 4.89 -16.74 -2.46
N ILE A 176 3.99 -17.27 -1.63
CA ILE A 176 2.66 -16.69 -1.42
C ILE A 176 2.80 -15.23 -1.00
N MET A 177 3.63 -14.95 -0.01
CA MET A 177 3.85 -13.59 0.49
C MET A 177 4.44 -12.69 -0.59
N THR A 178 5.48 -13.13 -1.29
CA THR A 178 6.11 -12.39 -2.40
C THR A 178 5.09 -12.06 -3.50
N TRP A 179 4.37 -13.06 -4.01
CA TRP A 179 3.42 -12.89 -5.11
C TRP A 179 2.22 -12.03 -4.72
N CYS A 180 1.65 -12.24 -3.55
CA CYS A 180 0.54 -11.44 -3.07
C CYS A 180 0.96 -9.99 -2.81
N LEU A 181 2.17 -9.72 -2.32
CA LEU A 181 2.67 -8.35 -2.17
C LEU A 181 2.86 -7.68 -3.53
N LEU A 182 3.45 -8.38 -4.50
CA LEU A 182 3.60 -7.84 -5.84
C LEU A 182 2.26 -7.50 -6.48
N VAL A 183 1.24 -8.35 -6.30
CA VAL A 183 -0.12 -8.05 -6.77
C VAL A 183 -0.79 -6.96 -5.94
N LEU A 184 -0.54 -6.88 -4.63
CA LEU A 184 -1.02 -5.80 -3.78
C LEU A 184 -0.56 -4.44 -4.32
N ALA A 185 0.63 -4.34 -4.92
CA ALA A 185 1.09 -3.10 -5.55
C ALA A 185 0.18 -2.64 -6.69
N TRP A 186 -0.37 -3.56 -7.48
CA TRP A 186 -1.39 -3.23 -8.49
C TRP A 186 -2.77 -2.97 -7.87
N GLU A 187 -3.14 -3.71 -6.82
CA GLU A 187 -4.40 -3.54 -6.11
C GLU A 187 -4.57 -2.15 -5.47
N VAL A 188 -3.48 -1.53 -5.02
CA VAL A 188 -3.51 -0.21 -4.36
C VAL A 188 -3.35 0.97 -5.33
N ILE A 189 -3.25 0.75 -6.64
CA ILE A 189 -3.22 1.84 -7.65
C ILE A 189 -4.43 2.77 -7.45
N ASP A 190 -5.60 2.18 -7.20
CA ASP A 190 -6.81 2.87 -6.79
C ASP A 190 -7.27 2.34 -5.43
N MET A 191 -7.43 3.23 -4.45
CA MET A 191 -7.81 2.83 -3.09
C MET A 191 -9.26 2.35 -3.00
N ARG A 192 -10.14 2.70 -3.94
CA ARG A 192 -11.59 2.41 -3.86
C ARG A 192 -12.10 1.57 -5.02
N ARG A 193 -11.57 1.75 -6.24
CA ARG A 193 -12.03 1.03 -7.43
C ARG A 193 -11.37 -0.34 -7.56
N SER A 194 -12.07 -1.24 -8.23
CA SER A 194 -11.56 -2.57 -8.57
C SER A 194 -10.44 -2.45 -9.60
N VAL A 195 -9.41 -3.29 -9.53
CA VAL A 195 -8.36 -3.33 -10.57
C VAL A 195 -8.96 -3.74 -11.90
N PHE A 196 -9.98 -4.61 -11.87
CA PHE A 196 -10.67 -5.10 -13.07
C PHE A 196 -11.64 -4.09 -13.68
N ALA A 197 -11.95 -2.99 -12.97
CA ALA A 197 -12.91 -1.98 -13.40
C ALA A 197 -12.49 -0.58 -12.90
N MET A 198 -11.30 -0.14 -13.28
CA MET A 198 -10.74 1.16 -12.86
C MET A 198 -11.46 2.34 -13.56
N HIS A 199 -11.85 2.15 -14.82
CA HIS A 199 -12.63 3.10 -15.62
C HIS A 199 -13.96 2.49 -16.06
N PRO A 200 -15.06 2.71 -15.33
CA PRO A 200 -16.35 2.08 -15.62
C PRO A 200 -17.03 2.58 -16.90
N GLU A 201 -16.56 3.69 -17.49
CA GLU A 201 -17.16 4.32 -18.68
C GLU A 201 -16.68 3.74 -20.01
N THR A 202 -15.85 2.68 -19.99
CA THR A 202 -15.22 2.16 -21.22
C THR A 202 -15.87 0.88 -21.70
N ASP A 203 -16.08 0.78 -23.02
CA ASP A 203 -16.78 -0.33 -23.68
C ASP A 203 -16.01 -1.68 -23.67
N THR A 204 -14.70 -1.68 -23.34
CA THR A 204 -13.84 -2.88 -23.38
C THR A 204 -12.99 -3.08 -22.10
N PRO A 205 -13.59 -3.62 -21.02
CA PRO A 205 -12.96 -3.68 -19.70
C PRO A 205 -11.66 -4.50 -19.66
N TYR A 206 -11.62 -5.68 -20.31
CA TYR A 206 -10.44 -6.57 -20.21
C TYR A 206 -9.18 -6.01 -20.88
N THR A 207 -9.32 -5.41 -22.07
CA THR A 207 -8.19 -4.78 -22.77
C THR A 207 -7.70 -3.53 -22.06
N GLN A 208 -8.59 -2.86 -21.33
CA GLN A 208 -8.26 -1.65 -20.60
C GLN A 208 -7.46 -1.93 -19.34
N VAL A 209 -7.80 -2.97 -18.57
CA VAL A 209 -7.01 -3.38 -17.39
C VAL A 209 -5.54 -3.56 -17.75
N PHE A 210 -5.25 -4.24 -18.86
CA PHE A 210 -3.86 -4.40 -19.31
C PHE A 210 -3.21 -3.07 -19.71
N LYS A 211 -3.96 -2.19 -20.38
CA LYS A 211 -3.47 -0.86 -20.78
C LYS A 211 -3.19 0.04 -19.58
N ASP A 212 -4.03 -0.01 -18.56
CA ASP A 212 -3.90 0.78 -17.33
C ASP A 212 -2.70 0.29 -16.52
N LEU A 213 -2.55 -1.03 -16.35
CA LEU A 213 -1.39 -1.63 -15.68
C LEU A 213 -0.07 -1.37 -16.44
N TRP A 214 -0.11 -1.35 -17.78
CA TRP A 214 1.06 -1.02 -18.61
C TRP A 214 1.36 0.48 -18.65
N SER A 215 0.43 1.33 -18.23
CA SER A 215 0.60 2.78 -18.29
C SER A 215 1.78 3.26 -17.43
N ASN A 216 2.04 2.56 -16.33
CA ASN A 216 3.25 2.68 -15.52
C ASN A 216 4.19 1.49 -15.78
N GLN A 217 5.06 1.65 -16.78
CA GLN A 217 5.97 0.59 -17.21
C GLN A 217 6.94 0.16 -16.10
N PHE A 218 7.35 1.08 -15.23
CA PHE A 218 8.25 0.75 -14.14
C PHE A 218 7.56 -0.14 -13.10
N LEU A 219 6.34 0.21 -12.68
CA LEU A 219 5.53 -0.63 -11.80
C LEU A 219 5.26 -2.00 -12.44
N PHE A 220 4.88 -2.03 -13.71
CA PHE A 220 4.62 -3.30 -14.42
C PHE A 220 5.84 -4.22 -14.42
N TRP A 221 7.00 -3.75 -14.86
CA TRP A 221 8.20 -4.57 -14.94
C TRP A 221 8.75 -4.96 -13.57
N SER A 222 8.64 -4.10 -12.56
CA SER A 222 9.03 -4.47 -11.19
C SER A 222 8.21 -5.62 -10.63
N VAL A 223 6.89 -5.63 -10.87
CA VAL A 223 6.01 -6.73 -10.48
C VAL A 223 6.38 -8.01 -11.23
N ILE A 224 6.46 -7.96 -12.56
CA ILE A 224 6.77 -9.13 -13.38
C ILE A 224 8.14 -9.73 -13.03
N LEU A 225 9.18 -8.91 -12.93
CA LEU A 225 10.51 -9.38 -12.53
C LEU A 225 10.49 -9.94 -11.12
N GLY A 226 9.77 -9.34 -10.18
CA GLY A 226 9.59 -9.87 -8.83
C GLY A 226 9.00 -11.28 -8.82
N PHE A 227 7.97 -11.53 -9.65
CA PHE A 227 7.34 -12.85 -9.77
C PHE A 227 8.32 -13.94 -10.20
N PHE A 228 9.13 -13.64 -11.22
CA PHE A 228 10.11 -14.59 -11.74
C PHE A 228 11.35 -14.73 -10.86
N THR A 229 11.72 -13.69 -10.12
CA THR A 229 12.89 -13.69 -9.23
C THR A 229 12.75 -14.69 -8.08
N ALA A 230 11.52 -15.02 -7.66
CA ALA A 230 11.28 -16.03 -6.62
C ALA A 230 11.69 -17.45 -7.04
N ILE A 231 11.62 -17.79 -8.33
CA ILE A 231 11.90 -19.13 -8.87
C ILE A 231 13.36 -19.55 -8.67
N PRO A 232 14.38 -18.78 -9.09
CA PRO A 232 15.78 -19.17 -8.87
C PRO A 232 16.13 -19.26 -7.37
N LEU A 233 15.50 -18.47 -6.50
CA LEU A 233 15.79 -18.50 -5.05
C LEU A 233 15.42 -19.84 -4.40
N ILE A 234 14.37 -20.50 -4.89
CA ILE A 234 13.91 -21.80 -4.35
C ILE A 234 14.61 -23.01 -5.01
N TYR A 235 15.11 -22.90 -6.23
CA TYR A 235 15.71 -24.06 -6.93
C TYR A 235 17.23 -24.10 -6.89
N ILE A 236 17.91 -22.97 -6.68
CA ILE A 236 19.38 -22.96 -6.59
C ILE A 236 19.79 -23.48 -5.20
N PRO A 237 20.43 -24.66 -5.08
CA PRO A 237 20.59 -25.37 -3.81
C PRO A 237 21.43 -24.63 -2.78
N VAL A 238 22.41 -23.83 -3.22
CA VAL A 238 23.27 -23.03 -2.33
C VAL A 238 22.47 -21.89 -1.71
N ILE A 239 21.70 -21.17 -2.52
CA ILE A 239 20.88 -20.04 -2.06
C ILE A 239 19.75 -20.58 -1.17
N ASN A 240 19.06 -21.59 -1.66
CA ASN A 240 17.91 -22.16 -1.02
C ASN A 240 18.20 -22.70 0.40
N ARG A 241 19.17 -23.64 0.52
CA ARG A 241 19.41 -24.36 1.78
C ARG A 241 20.34 -23.65 2.76
N LYS A 242 21.32 -22.86 2.27
CA LYS A 242 22.32 -22.21 3.15
C LYS A 242 21.98 -20.76 3.50
N VAL A 243 21.35 -20.03 2.58
CA VAL A 243 21.10 -18.59 2.76
C VAL A 243 19.66 -18.35 3.21
N PHE A 244 18.68 -18.93 2.51
CA PHE A 244 17.25 -18.71 2.79
C PHE A 244 16.65 -19.72 3.78
N LEU A 245 17.34 -20.84 4.06
CA LEU A 245 16.88 -21.92 4.96
C LEU A 245 15.51 -22.49 4.56
N GLN A 246 15.36 -22.72 3.26
CA GLN A 246 14.10 -23.13 2.64
C GLN A 246 14.33 -24.31 1.65
N GLY A 247 13.26 -24.87 1.05
CA GLY A 247 13.28 -26.12 0.29
C GLY A 247 12.66 -26.01 -1.11
N PRO A 248 13.05 -26.86 -2.06
CA PRO A 248 12.42 -26.85 -3.38
C PRO A 248 10.95 -27.30 -3.29
N ILE A 249 10.10 -26.68 -4.10
CA ILE A 249 8.65 -26.92 -4.12
C ILE A 249 8.29 -27.72 -5.38
N SER A 250 7.28 -28.59 -5.28
CA SER A 250 6.73 -29.30 -6.45
C SER A 250 5.24 -29.05 -6.60
N TRP A 251 4.38 -29.81 -5.92
CA TRP A 251 2.93 -29.67 -6.04
C TRP A 251 2.39 -28.42 -5.32
N GLU A 252 3.13 -27.87 -4.35
CA GLU A 252 2.72 -26.72 -3.56
C GLU A 252 2.69 -25.42 -4.37
N TRP A 253 3.19 -25.42 -5.60
CA TRP A 253 2.88 -24.38 -6.58
C TRP A 253 1.37 -24.17 -6.73
N GLY A 254 0.58 -25.24 -6.66
CA GLY A 254 -0.88 -25.16 -6.65
C GLY A 254 -1.41 -24.40 -5.42
N VAL A 255 -0.79 -24.59 -4.26
CA VAL A 255 -1.12 -23.86 -3.02
C VAL A 255 -0.72 -22.39 -3.15
N CYS A 256 0.43 -22.09 -3.77
CA CYS A 256 0.85 -20.71 -4.05
C CYS A 256 -0.16 -19.97 -4.94
N VAL A 257 -0.58 -20.60 -6.04
CA VAL A 257 -1.57 -20.03 -6.96
C VAL A 257 -2.92 -19.88 -6.28
N ALA A 258 -3.36 -20.87 -5.50
CA ALA A 258 -4.61 -20.79 -4.75
C ALA A 258 -4.57 -19.65 -3.72
N GLY A 259 -3.47 -19.50 -2.98
CA GLY A 259 -3.27 -18.40 -2.03
C GLY A 259 -3.34 -17.03 -2.71
N LEU A 260 -2.73 -16.90 -3.89
CA LEU A 260 -2.79 -15.67 -4.69
C LEU A 260 -4.22 -15.35 -5.13
N VAL A 261 -4.96 -16.35 -5.65
CA VAL A 261 -6.35 -16.17 -6.07
C VAL A 261 -7.23 -15.75 -4.88
N VAL A 262 -7.07 -16.42 -3.73
CA VAL A 262 -7.81 -16.07 -2.51
C VAL A 262 -7.48 -14.64 -2.07
N PHE A 263 -6.22 -14.23 -2.14
CA PHE A 263 -5.81 -12.87 -1.81
C PHE A 263 -6.47 -11.84 -2.73
N VAL A 264 -6.43 -12.04 -4.05
CA VAL A 264 -7.07 -11.13 -5.02
C VAL A 264 -8.58 -11.03 -4.78
N LEU A 265 -9.25 -12.17 -4.59
CA LEU A 265 -10.68 -12.18 -4.29
C LEU A 265 -11.00 -11.46 -2.98
N GLY A 266 -10.18 -11.64 -1.94
CA GLY A 266 -10.35 -10.95 -0.66
C GLY A 266 -10.09 -9.45 -0.76
N ALA A 267 -9.08 -9.03 -1.51
CA ALA A 267 -8.77 -7.62 -1.76
C ALA A 267 -9.89 -6.93 -2.55
N GLU A 268 -10.41 -7.58 -3.59
CA GLU A 268 -11.53 -7.08 -4.37
C GLU A 268 -12.85 -7.05 -3.58
N ALA A 269 -13.09 -8.07 -2.75
CA ALA A 269 -14.23 -8.09 -1.83
C ALA A 269 -14.16 -6.94 -0.81
N TRP A 270 -12.96 -6.64 -0.29
CA TRP A 270 -12.73 -5.52 0.61
C TRP A 270 -13.04 -4.18 -0.07
N LYS A 271 -12.50 -3.93 -1.28
CA LYS A 271 -12.80 -2.72 -2.05
C LYS A 271 -14.29 -2.61 -2.40
N TRP A 272 -14.94 -3.72 -2.74
CA TRP A 272 -16.38 -3.75 -2.96
C TRP A 272 -17.17 -3.34 -1.70
N ALA A 273 -16.82 -3.89 -0.53
CA ALA A 273 -17.43 -3.52 0.74
C ALA A 273 -17.27 -2.03 1.04
N LYS A 274 -16.07 -1.47 0.81
CA LYS A 274 -15.81 -0.03 0.95
C LYS A 274 -16.67 0.80 0.01
N ARG A 275 -16.78 0.45 -1.27
CA ARG A 275 -17.64 1.17 -2.23
C ARG A 275 -19.09 1.22 -1.78
N VAL A 276 -19.61 0.11 -1.26
CA VAL A 276 -20.98 0.06 -0.71
C VAL A 276 -21.13 0.96 0.52
N TYR A 277 -20.14 0.97 1.41
CA TYR A 277 -20.15 1.82 2.61
C TYR A 277 -20.11 3.32 2.28
N PHE A 278 -19.19 3.74 1.41
CA PHE A 278 -19.05 5.16 1.02
C PHE A 278 -20.21 5.65 0.17
N ARG A 279 -20.77 4.83 -0.74
CA ARG A 279 -21.97 5.21 -1.51
C ARG A 279 -23.14 5.61 -0.59
N LYS A 280 -23.38 4.87 0.50
CA LYS A 280 -24.41 5.19 1.49
C LYS A 280 -24.11 6.45 2.31
N LYS A 281 -22.85 6.86 2.38
CA LYS A 281 -22.41 8.06 3.08
C LYS A 281 -22.57 9.30 2.19
N ASP A 282 -22.23 9.17 0.90
CA ASP A 282 -22.34 10.24 -0.10
C ASP A 282 -23.80 10.53 -0.49
N GLU A 283 -24.70 9.55 -0.36
CA GLU A 283 -26.16 9.75 -0.48
C GLU A 283 -26.75 10.64 0.63
N ARG A 284 -26.01 10.94 1.71
CA ARG A 284 -26.44 11.92 2.70
C ARG A 284 -26.19 13.32 2.13
N PRO A 285 -27.19 14.21 2.03
CA PRO A 285 -27.02 15.51 1.42
C PRO A 285 -25.90 16.28 2.12
N HIS A 286 -24.80 16.46 1.42
CA HIS A 286 -23.65 17.23 1.87
C HIS A 286 -23.81 18.64 1.29
N ASN A 287 -24.00 19.64 2.16
CA ASN A 287 -24.07 21.03 1.74
C ASN A 287 -22.65 21.61 1.70
N PRO A 288 -22.05 21.85 0.52
CA PRO A 288 -20.67 22.34 0.42
C PRO A 288 -20.50 23.76 0.98
N GLU A 289 -21.58 24.57 1.04
CA GLU A 289 -21.54 25.89 1.67
C GLU A 289 -21.35 25.80 3.20
N ASP A 290 -21.91 24.77 3.83
CA ASP A 290 -21.86 24.57 5.29
C ASP A 290 -20.44 24.20 5.77
N ASP A 291 -19.65 23.52 4.93
CA ASP A 291 -18.24 23.20 5.18
C ASP A 291 -17.31 24.40 4.97
N LEU A 292 -17.60 25.23 3.95
CA LEU A 292 -16.89 26.49 3.72
C LEU A 292 -17.14 27.48 4.87
N GLU A 293 -18.36 27.53 5.41
CA GLU A 293 -18.68 28.36 6.56
C GLU A 293 -17.99 27.87 7.85
N LYS A 294 -18.03 26.56 8.13
CA LYS A 294 -17.41 25.96 9.34
C LYS A 294 -15.89 26.04 9.35
N ASN A 295 -15.24 25.87 8.19
CA ASN A 295 -13.78 25.82 8.08
C ASN A 295 -13.18 27.08 7.41
N SER A 296 -13.94 28.18 7.29
CA SER A 296 -13.40 29.40 6.67
C SER A 296 -12.16 29.89 7.45
N PRO A 297 -11.00 30.04 6.79
CA PRO A 297 -9.81 30.65 7.41
C PRO A 297 -10.09 32.08 7.89
N PHE A 298 -11.13 32.69 7.32
CA PHE A 298 -11.59 34.05 7.59
C PHE A 298 -12.62 34.16 8.71
N ALA A 299 -13.15 33.07 9.28
CA ALA A 299 -14.08 33.12 10.42
C ALA A 299 -13.50 33.93 11.59
N LYS A 300 -12.20 33.79 11.85
CA LYS A 300 -11.48 34.53 12.91
C LYS A 300 -11.42 36.05 12.65
N TYR A 301 -11.55 36.47 11.39
CA TYR A 301 -11.51 37.86 10.95
C TYR A 301 -12.91 38.45 10.73
N ALA A 302 -13.94 37.60 10.52
CA ALA A 302 -15.32 38.03 10.35
C ALA A 302 -15.90 38.76 11.58
N SER A 303 -15.41 38.44 12.79
CA SER A 303 -15.79 39.13 14.02
C SER A 303 -15.22 40.54 14.15
N PHE A 304 -14.07 40.83 13.51
CA PHE A 304 -13.48 42.17 13.51
C PHE A 304 -14.23 43.15 12.59
N SER A 305 -14.92 42.64 11.57
CA SER A 305 -15.72 43.47 10.64
C SER A 305 -17.00 44.05 11.26
N ARG A 306 -17.47 43.54 12.40
CA ARG A 306 -18.72 43.98 13.04
C ARG A 306 -18.53 45.09 14.08
N GLN A 307 -17.30 45.49 14.40
CA GLN A 307 -17.07 46.75 15.12
C GLN A 307 -17.27 47.90 14.14
N ASN A 308 -18.51 48.31 13.99
CA ASN A 308 -18.90 49.49 13.23
C ASN A 308 -18.10 50.70 13.74
N THR A 309 -17.33 51.33 12.86
CA THR A 309 -16.65 52.61 13.08
C THR A 309 -17.59 53.77 13.41
N MET A 310 -18.90 53.54 13.41
CA MET A 310 -19.96 54.53 13.70
C MET A 310 -20.22 54.73 15.20
N GLU A 311 -19.84 53.79 16.08
CA GLU A 311 -20.23 53.88 17.51
C GLU A 311 -19.37 54.88 18.31
N ASN A 312 -18.20 55.27 17.79
CA ASN A 312 -17.32 56.26 18.42
C ASN A 312 -17.58 57.71 17.99
N GLN A 313 -18.50 57.98 17.05
CA GLN A 313 -18.86 59.35 16.67
C GLN A 313 -20.07 59.91 17.44
N VAL A 314 -20.90 59.06 18.04
CA VAL A 314 -22.08 59.51 18.80
C VAL A 314 -21.73 59.91 20.25
N LEU A 315 -20.66 59.35 20.82
CA LEU A 315 -20.24 59.62 22.20
C LEU A 315 -19.40 60.91 22.41
N LYS A 316 -19.24 61.75 21.39
CA LYS A 316 -18.56 63.07 21.49
C LYS A 316 -19.49 64.28 21.30
N MET A 317 -20.81 64.08 21.24
CA MET A 317 -21.81 65.17 21.07
C MET A 317 -22.91 65.18 22.14
N THR A 318 -22.57 64.84 23.38
CA THR A 318 -23.35 65.12 24.60
C THR A 318 -22.38 65.44 25.72
#